data_AF-A0A517ZRF6-F1
#
_entry.id   AF-A0A517ZRF6-F1
#
_cell.length_a   1.000
_cell.length_b   1.000
_cell.length_c   1.000
_cell.angle_alpha   90.00
_cell.angle_beta   90.00
_cell.angle_gamma   90.00
#
_symmetry.space_group_name_H-M   'P 1'
#
loop_
_entity.id
_entity.type
_entity.pdbx_description
1 polymer ?
#
loop_
_entity_poly.entity_id
_entity_poly.type
_entity_poly.pdbx_seq_one_letter_code
_entity_poly.pdbx_strand_id
1 'polypeptide(L)'
;MNDDQTAADLILKLMGREIVIDVSSSYVYAGTLVEQDHRYLVLESADVHDLRDTATTRELYVVDTRRHGIRANRQRVLVRRAEIVSLSALEDVLI
;
A
#
# COMPACT_ATOMS: atom_id res chain seq x y z
N MET A 1 22.43 9.53 12.17
CA MET A 1 21.01 9.11 12.19
C MET A 1 20.98 7.82 11.38
N ASN A 2 20.53 6.69 11.96
CA ASN A 2 20.53 5.41 11.25
C ASN A 2 19.42 5.40 10.19
N ASP A 3 19.70 4.83 9.02
CA ASP A 3 18.75 4.75 7.89
C ASP A 3 17.43 4.09 8.28
N ASP A 4 17.47 3.05 9.14
CA ASP A 4 16.29 2.37 9.67
C ASP A 4 15.36 3.30 10.49
N GLN A 5 15.95 4.21 11.27
CA GLN A 5 15.18 5.16 12.07
C GLN A 5 14.49 6.18 11.15
N THR A 6 15.18 6.63 10.10
CA THR A 6 14.63 7.57 9.13
C THR A 6 13.48 6.96 8.31
N ALA A 7 13.59 5.69 7.90
CA ALA A 7 12.51 5.01 7.19
C ALA A 7 11.28 4.79 8.06
N ALA A 8 11.47 4.39 9.33
CA ALA A 8 10.38 4.26 10.30
C ALA A 8 9.65 5.59 10.53
N ASP A 9 10.40 6.69 10.63
CA ASP A 9 9.85 8.04 10.80
C ASP A 9 9.05 8.50 9.56
N LEU A 10 9.49 8.12 8.35
CA LEU A 10 8.75 8.40 7.11
C LEU A 10 7.43 7.63 7.04
N ILE A 11 7.44 6.35 7.41
CA ILE A 11 6.21 5.52 7.44
C ILE A 11 5.25 6.04 8.51
N LEU A 12 5.76 6.54 9.64
CA LEU A 12 4.92 7.14 10.68
C LEU A 12 4.12 8.35 10.16
N LYS A 13 4.67 9.11 9.20
CA LYS A 13 3.95 10.22 8.53
C LYS A 13 2.82 9.76 7.61
N LEU A 14 2.74 8.47 7.31
CA LEU A 14 1.68 7.87 6.50
C LEU A 14 0.55 7.27 7.34
N MET A 15 0.69 7.26 8.67
CA MET A 15 -0.35 6.75 9.56
C MET A 15 -1.67 7.49 9.39
N GLY A 16 -2.76 6.73 9.28
CA GLY A 16 -4.11 7.23 9.05
C GLY A 16 -4.39 7.68 7.61
N ARG A 17 -3.41 7.60 6.70
CA ARG A 17 -3.58 7.96 5.28
C ARG A 17 -3.89 6.73 4.45
N GLU A 18 -4.63 6.94 3.37
CA GLU A 18 -4.74 5.97 2.29
C GLU A 18 -3.39 5.86 1.59
N ILE A 19 -2.88 4.64 1.48
CA ILE A 19 -1.60 4.33 0.85
C ILE A 19 -1.76 3.24 -0.20
N VAL A 20 -0.82 3.21 -1.13
CA VAL A 20 -0.61 2.09 -2.06
C VAL A 20 0.72 1.42 -1.73
N ILE A 21 0.77 0.10 -1.78
CA ILE A 21 1.95 -0.72 -1.52
C ILE A 21 2.20 -1.66 -2.70
N ASP A 22 3.38 -1.54 -3.28
CA ASP A 22 3.91 -2.49 -4.24
C ASP A 22 4.71 -3.55 -3.52
N VAL A 23 4.41 -4.80 -3.80
CA VAL A 23 5.19 -5.94 -3.30
C VAL A 23 5.96 -6.63 -4.41
N SER A 24 6.95 -7.43 -4.01
CA SER A 24 7.79 -8.26 -4.89
C SER A 24 7.01 -9.24 -5.77
N SER A 25 5.82 -9.64 -5.30
CA SER A 25 4.91 -10.56 -5.98
C SER A 25 3.94 -9.84 -6.93
N SER A 26 3.04 -10.60 -7.56
CA SER A 26 2.02 -10.07 -8.48
C SER A 26 0.85 -9.35 -7.77
N TYR A 27 1.01 -8.97 -6.51
CA TYR A 27 0.00 -8.23 -5.76
C TYR A 27 0.30 -6.73 -5.70
N VAL A 28 -0.77 -5.95 -5.54
CA VAL A 28 -0.73 -4.54 -5.11
C VAL A 28 -1.78 -4.39 -4.01
N TYR A 29 -1.44 -3.61 -2.99
CA TYR A 29 -2.35 -3.33 -1.87
C TYR A 29 -2.67 -1.85 -1.87
N ALA A 30 -3.94 -1.50 -1.64
CA ALA A 30 -4.34 -0.14 -1.34
C ALA A 30 -5.25 -0.12 -0.12
N GLY A 31 -5.06 0.79 0.82
CA GLY A 31 -5.85 0.84 2.06
C GLY A 31 -5.38 1.94 3.01
N THR A 32 -6.07 2.12 4.13
CA THR A 32 -5.65 3.06 5.17
C THR A 32 -4.61 2.42 6.07
N LEU A 33 -3.42 3.02 6.19
CA LEU A 33 -2.38 2.54 7.11
C LEU A 33 -2.79 2.83 8.57
N VAL A 34 -3.11 1.80 9.35
CA VAL A 34 -3.62 1.95 10.72
C VAL A 34 -2.66 1.47 11.80
N GLU A 35 -1.69 0.63 11.46
CA GLU A 35 -0.69 0.11 12.40
C GLU A 35 0.58 -0.32 11.66
N GLN A 36 1.71 -0.27 12.35
CA GLN A 36 2.97 -0.85 11.86
C GLN A 36 3.74 -1.50 13.01
N ASP A 37 4.46 -2.55 12.69
CA ASP A 37 5.51 -3.11 13.55
C ASP A 37 6.75 -3.46 12.74
N HIS A 38 7.70 -4.16 13.36
CA HIS A 38 8.95 -4.61 12.73
C HIS A 38 8.78 -5.61 11.57
N ARG A 39 7.62 -6.25 11.40
CA ARG A 39 7.35 -7.29 10.39
C ARG A 39 6.24 -6.91 9.42
N TYR A 40 5.26 -6.13 9.86
CA TYR A 40 4.02 -5.89 9.15
C TYR A 40 3.65 -4.41 9.09
N LEU A 41 3.03 -4.04 7.98
CA LEU A 41 2.14 -2.89 7.89
C LEU A 41 0.70 -3.41 7.91
N VAL A 42 -0.19 -2.72 8.61
CA VAL A 42 -1.59 -3.10 8.73
C VAL A 42 -2.45 -2.08 8.01
N LEU A 43 -3.23 -2.57 7.05
CA LEU A 43 -4.19 -1.77 6.31
C LEU A 43 -5.62 -2.10 6.75
N GLU A 44 -6.47 -1.08 6.86
CA GLU A 44 -7.92 -1.21 6.94
C GLU A 44 -8.61 -0.74 5.66
N SER A 45 -9.82 -1.25 5.42
CA SER A 45 -10.60 -0.98 4.20
C SER A 45 -9.75 -1.20 2.94
N ALA A 46 -9.06 -2.35 2.90
CA ALA A 46 -8.01 -2.61 1.94
C ALA A 46 -8.55 -3.31 0.70
N ASP A 47 -8.05 -2.91 -0.45
CA ASP A 47 -8.11 -3.67 -1.68
C ASP A 47 -6.80 -4.44 -1.86
N VAL A 48 -6.92 -5.76 -2.01
CA VAL A 48 -5.82 -6.66 -2.36
C VAL A 48 -6.03 -7.07 -3.80
N HIS A 49 -5.22 -6.53 -4.70
CA HIS A 49 -5.37 -6.75 -6.13
C HIS A 49 -4.31 -7.74 -6.63
N ASP A 50 -4.76 -8.87 -7.17
CA ASP A 50 -3.90 -9.81 -7.89
C ASP A 50 -3.84 -9.39 -9.36
N LEU A 51 -2.66 -9.00 -9.84
CA LEU A 51 -2.45 -8.58 -11.22
C LEU A 51 -2.58 -9.74 -12.23
N ARG A 52 -2.75 -10.98 -11.76
CA ARG A 52 -2.98 -12.15 -12.62
C ARG A 52 -4.47 -12.41 -12.88
N ASP A 53 -5.34 -11.85 -12.04
CA ASP A 53 -6.79 -12.06 -12.16
C ASP A 53 -7.44 -11.13 -13.20
N THR A 54 -6.72 -10.09 -13.64
CA THR A 54 -7.21 -9.11 -14.61
C THR A 54 -6.16 -8.80 -15.67
N ALA A 55 -6.58 -8.19 -16.78
CA ALA A 55 -5.65 -7.62 -17.78
C ALA A 55 -5.11 -6.24 -17.37
N THR A 56 -5.37 -5.80 -16.13
CA THR A 56 -4.99 -4.48 -15.62
C THR A 56 -3.51 -4.49 -15.28
N THR A 57 -2.72 -3.58 -15.86
CA THR A 57 -1.34 -3.37 -15.43
C THR A 57 -1.29 -2.76 -14.04
N ARG A 58 -0.16 -2.90 -13.34
CA ARG A 58 0.06 -2.23 -12.05
C ARG A 58 -0.17 -0.73 -12.14
N GLU A 59 0.38 -0.07 -13.17
CA GLU A 59 0.19 1.36 -13.39
C GLU A 59 -1.28 1.75 -13.54
N LEU A 60 -2.03 1.03 -14.39
CA LEU A 60 -3.44 1.32 -14.62
C LEU A 60 -4.26 1.11 -13.33
N TYR A 61 -3.98 0.05 -12.58
CA TYR A 61 -4.61 -0.19 -11.28
C TYR A 61 -4.40 0.98 -10.31
N VAL A 62 -3.16 1.45 -10.18
CA VAL A 62 -2.81 2.53 -9.24
C VAL A 62 -3.46 3.86 -9.65
N VAL A 63 -3.44 4.19 -10.93
CA VAL A 63 -4.12 5.38 -11.47
C VAL A 63 -5.63 5.31 -11.28
N ASP A 64 -6.26 4.18 -11.58
CA ASP A 64 -7.70 4.00 -11.40
C ASP A 64 -8.10 4.08 -9.91
N THR A 65 -7.31 3.47 -9.03
CA THR A 65 -7.49 3.57 -7.57
C THR A 65 -7.37 5.02 -7.10
N ARG A 66 -6.42 5.79 -7.62
CA ARG A 66 -6.27 7.21 -7.31
C ARG A 66 -7.46 8.05 -7.79
N ARG A 67 -8.00 7.74 -8.97
CA ARG A 67 -9.11 8.49 -9.60
C ARG A 67 -10.46 8.16 -8.99
N HIS A 68 -10.67 6.90 -8.62
CA HIS A 68 -11.99 6.39 -8.22
C HIS A 68 -12.08 6.01 -6.74
N GLY A 69 -10.97 6.08 -6.01
CA GLY A 69 -10.88 5.62 -4.63
C GLY A 69 -10.67 4.11 -4.52
N ILE A 70 -10.40 3.66 -3.28
CA ILE A 70 -10.10 2.27 -2.96
C ILE A 70 -11.39 1.44 -2.96
N ARG A 71 -11.40 0.34 -3.74
CA ARG A 71 -12.51 -0.63 -3.77
C ARG A 71 -12.25 -1.75 -2.77
N ALA A 72 -12.40 -1.44 -1.49
CA ALA A 72 -12.06 -2.35 -0.40
C ALA A 72 -12.68 -3.75 -0.58
N ASN A 73 -11.84 -4.79 -0.55
CA ASN A 73 -12.24 -6.20 -0.65
C ASN A 73 -11.79 -7.02 0.57
N ARG A 74 -11.12 -6.40 1.54
CA ARG A 74 -10.84 -6.91 2.89
C ARG A 74 -11.05 -5.79 3.90
N GLN A 75 -11.59 -6.14 5.06
CA GLN A 75 -11.71 -5.20 6.18
C GLN A 75 -10.34 -4.84 6.78
N ARG A 76 -9.45 -5.83 6.94
CA ARG A 76 -8.10 -5.66 7.53
C ARG A 76 -7.10 -6.61 6.88
N VAL A 77 -5.88 -6.14 6.60
CA VAL A 77 -4.81 -6.92 5.95
C VAL A 77 -3.47 -6.62 6.61
N LEU A 78 -2.65 -7.65 6.80
CA LEU A 78 -1.26 -7.54 7.25
C LEU A 78 -0.34 -7.76 6.04
N VAL A 79 0.44 -6.74 5.70
CA VAL A 79 1.40 -6.79 4.59
C VAL A 79 2.80 -6.96 5.17
N ARG A 80 3.50 -8.03 4.76
CA ARG A 80 4.84 -8.33 5.25
C ARG A 80 5.85 -7.31 4.71
N ARG A 81 6.53 -6.59 5.58
CA ARG A 81 7.50 -5.54 5.23
C ARG A 81 8.63 -6.04 4.35
N ALA A 82 9.08 -7.28 4.56
CA ALA A 82 10.12 -7.91 3.76
C ALA A 82 9.74 -8.13 2.28
N GLU A 83 8.44 -8.08 1.94
CA GLU A 83 7.97 -8.21 0.55
C GLU A 83 7.71 -6.86 -0.11
N ILE A 84 7.77 -5.74 0.64
CA ILE A 84 7.46 -4.41 0.13
C ILE A 84 8.63 -3.90 -0.70
N VAL A 85 8.34 -3.50 -1.94
CA VAL A 85 9.30 -2.86 -2.85
C VAL A 85 9.19 -1.34 -2.74
N SER A 86 7.96 -0.82 -2.71
CA SER A 86 7.67 0.61 -2.58
C SER A 86 6.30 0.84 -1.93
N LEU A 87 6.11 2.03 -1.37
CA LEU A 87 4.82 2.52 -0.93
C LEU A 87 4.76 4.05 -1.06
N SER A 88 3.57 4.59 -1.25
CA SER A 88 3.32 6.04 -1.22
C SER A 88 1.94 6.31 -0.63
N ALA A 89 1.71 7.54 -0.19
CA ALA A 89 0.33 7.97 -0.02
C ALA A 89 -0.39 7.88 -1.36
N LEU A 90 -1.67 7.50 -1.33
CA LEU A 90 -2.47 7.42 -2.54
C LEU A 90 -2.57 8.79 -3.19
N GLU A 91 -2.75 9.86 -2.40
CA GLU A 91 -2.86 11.23 -2.92
C GLU A 91 -1.63 11.73 -3.70
N ASP A 92 -0.45 11.16 -3.44
CA ASP A 92 0.83 11.46 -4.11
C ASP A 92 0.99 10.73 -5.45
N VAL A 93 0.07 9.83 -5.81
CA VAL A 93 0.01 9.20 -7.14
C VAL A 93 -0.36 10.25 -8.19
N LEU A 94 0.48 10.38 -9.22
CA LEU A 94 0.29 11.31 -10.34
C LEU A 94 -0.65 10.71 -11.40
N ILE A 95 -1.49 11.54 -12.03
CA ILE A 95 -2.54 11.14 -12.98
C ILE A 95 -2.54 11.91 -14.29
#